data_AF-A0A821DN91-F1
#
_entry.id   AF-A0A821DN91-F1
#
_cell.length_a   1.000
_cell.length_b   1.000
_cell.length_c   1.000
_cell.angle_alpha   90.00
_cell.angle_beta   90.00
_cell.angle_gamma   90.00
#
_symmetry.space_group_name_H-M   'P 1'
#
loop_
_entity.id
_entity.type
_entity.pdbx_description
1 polymer ?
#
loop_
_entity_poly.entity_id
_entity_poly.type
_entity_poly.pdbx_seq_one_letter_code
_entity_poly.pdbx_strand_id
1 'polypeptide(L)'
;DKNIQGPANGTLKDIHAYAKQNTENLNSPHGQQILNSEPKTWQESLYKYYFRANRLYKQIVYYSWRFAELHSQKLVLLIMVLVSVLKVCAFNVSLIILTILGLILLRLRSLISLLTLIISGVYILASMCYQLEIAKQEIIEKNIFVRNCSEISPNGTLDSNSNIIPNDTAKWFGLELTPNIDRFIGMYILLTIVLTLDAIVRYRQRHRRLKLSVHFNVHIIENRFPILFEPFALKNLDDDTYQYDISSYQQADQGVIDFLKYLINFVFYRFGLEICYITTVIVIGVRLDIVAVFYAIWLGIFLISSRRFIKRIWPIYIFFQITSFSVQYLSAVGVPPILCFEYPWTNVNIQGWSQLKHWLFLPDYVDQPLATQLITDFFQFLFACQQWRVFAYETNEKDHVYRDAGGSNREIIYDDDVYKNNPTWDFVTNKRHWLDHIKYAIFMYGVWSVLAIVYLAGTTRISLLGLGYLIACFYFLWYGQDFLTKRVTVMLRLYVKLFSHYVFFFF
;
A
#
# COMPACT_ATOMS: atom_id res chain seq x y z
N ASP A 1 -33.68 12.74 -53.23
CA ASP A 1 -34.60 11.60 -53.42
C ASP A 1 -34.06 10.28 -52.88
N LYS A 2 -34.38 10.01 -51.61
CA LYS A 2 -34.76 8.69 -51.08
C LYS A 2 -35.42 8.96 -49.73
N ASN A 3 -36.73 8.70 -49.67
CA ASN A 3 -37.61 8.93 -48.54
C ASN A 3 -37.08 8.31 -47.24
N ILE A 4 -36.96 9.12 -46.18
CA ILE A 4 -37.04 8.64 -44.80
C ILE A 4 -38.21 9.39 -44.18
N GLN A 5 -39.39 8.78 -44.24
CA GLN A 5 -40.52 9.17 -43.40
C GLN A 5 -40.12 8.93 -41.95
N GLY A 6 -39.97 10.01 -41.18
CA GLY A 6 -39.84 9.91 -39.73
C GLY A 6 -41.18 9.46 -39.12
N PRO A 7 -41.18 8.57 -38.11
CA PRO A 7 -42.39 8.31 -37.37
C PRO A 7 -42.72 9.55 -36.53
N ALA A 8 -43.79 10.24 -36.93
CA ALA A 8 -44.51 11.17 -36.08
C ALA A 8 -45.10 10.37 -34.90
N ASN A 9 -44.87 10.85 -33.67
CA ASN A 9 -45.25 10.27 -32.38
C ASN A 9 -44.39 9.10 -31.89
N GLY A 10 -43.16 9.41 -31.44
CA GLY A 10 -42.26 8.45 -30.80
C GLY A 10 -42.42 8.41 -29.28
N THR A 11 -42.85 7.26 -28.76
CA THR A 11 -42.83 6.93 -27.32
C THR A 11 -41.40 6.57 -26.87
N LEU A 12 -41.14 6.53 -25.56
CA LEU A 12 -39.83 6.17 -24.97
C LEU A 12 -39.26 4.84 -25.50
N LYS A 13 -40.13 3.91 -25.95
CA LYS A 13 -39.77 2.63 -26.56
C LYS A 13 -39.13 2.80 -27.95
N ASP A 14 -39.56 3.79 -28.73
CA ASP A 14 -39.03 4.05 -30.08
C ASP A 14 -37.63 4.66 -30.00
N ILE A 15 -37.35 5.45 -28.96
CA ILE A 15 -36.00 5.95 -28.63
C ILE A 15 -35.10 4.77 -28.25
N HIS A 16 -35.61 3.82 -27.46
CA HIS A 16 -34.86 2.63 -27.05
C HIS A 16 -34.60 1.66 -28.22
N ALA A 17 -35.54 1.57 -29.18
CA ALA A 17 -35.39 0.77 -30.40
C ALA A 17 -34.42 1.42 -31.40
N TYR A 18 -34.51 2.75 -31.60
CA TYR A 18 -33.56 3.51 -32.42
C TYR A 18 -32.14 3.50 -31.83
N ALA A 19 -32.02 3.58 -30.50
CA ALA A 19 -30.75 3.42 -29.80
C ALA A 19 -30.17 2.02 -29.94
N LYS A 20 -31.02 0.97 -29.93
CA LYS A 20 -30.60 -0.43 -30.07
C LYS A 20 -30.19 -0.78 -31.51
N GLN A 21 -30.87 -0.23 -32.51
CA GLN A 21 -30.57 -0.46 -33.93
C GLN A 21 -29.27 0.23 -34.36
N ASN A 22 -28.93 1.38 -33.75
CA ASN A 22 -27.69 2.08 -34.02
C ASN A 22 -26.52 1.69 -33.08
N THR A 23 -26.73 0.89 -32.03
CA THR A 23 -25.64 0.51 -31.10
C THR A 23 -24.52 -0.31 -31.71
N GLU A 24 -24.75 -1.01 -32.82
CA GLU A 24 -23.75 -1.92 -33.41
C GLU A 24 -22.76 -1.22 -34.37
N ASN A 25 -23.00 0.04 -34.77
CA ASN A 25 -22.12 0.81 -35.67
C ASN A 25 -21.36 2.00 -35.01
N LEU A 26 -21.39 2.11 -33.67
CA LEU A 26 -21.02 3.34 -32.94
C LEU A 26 -19.52 3.56 -32.62
N ASN A 27 -18.64 2.64 -33.00
CA ASN A 27 -17.19 2.91 -33.04
C ASN A 27 -16.71 3.35 -34.43
N SER A 28 -17.58 3.42 -35.42
CA SER A 28 -17.23 3.89 -36.76
C SER A 28 -17.06 5.42 -36.79
N PRO A 29 -16.17 5.95 -37.65
CA PRO A 29 -15.98 7.40 -37.85
C PRO A 29 -17.28 8.15 -38.18
N HIS A 30 -18.31 7.45 -38.68
CA HIS A 30 -19.60 8.03 -39.00
C HIS A 30 -20.43 8.41 -37.76
N GLY A 31 -20.30 7.66 -36.64
CA GLY A 31 -20.94 7.99 -35.37
C GLY A 31 -20.34 9.22 -34.68
N GLN A 32 -19.05 9.49 -34.89
CA GLN A 32 -18.36 10.68 -34.39
C GLN A 32 -18.78 11.96 -35.15
N GLN A 33 -19.06 11.85 -36.45
CA GLN A 33 -19.57 12.97 -37.26
C GLN A 33 -20.96 13.44 -36.79
N ILE A 34 -21.84 12.54 -36.34
CA ILE A 34 -23.17 12.88 -35.82
C ILE A 34 -23.09 13.55 -34.44
N LEU A 35 -22.05 13.27 -33.64
CA LEU A 35 -21.85 13.91 -32.33
C LEU A 35 -21.39 15.37 -32.41
N ASN A 36 -20.72 15.74 -33.50
CA ASN A 36 -20.15 17.07 -33.71
C ASN A 36 -21.07 18.04 -34.46
N SER A 37 -22.19 17.56 -35.03
CA SER A 37 -23.20 18.42 -35.65
C SER A 37 -23.98 19.22 -34.59
N GLU A 38 -24.56 20.36 -34.93
CA GLU A 38 -25.54 21.02 -34.04
C GLU A 38 -26.84 20.18 -34.00
N PRO A 39 -27.40 19.90 -32.82
CA PRO A 39 -28.64 19.14 -32.71
C PRO A 39 -29.80 19.96 -33.31
N LYS A 40 -30.50 19.38 -34.29
CA LYS A 40 -31.63 20.04 -34.94
C LYS A 40 -32.94 19.85 -34.17
N THR A 41 -32.99 18.88 -33.25
CA THR A 41 -34.15 18.55 -32.42
C THR A 41 -33.79 18.24 -30.97
N TRP A 42 -34.72 18.41 -30.02
CA TRP A 42 -34.50 18.10 -28.60
C TRP A 42 -34.20 16.61 -28.34
N GLN A 43 -34.76 15.73 -29.17
CA GLN A 43 -34.47 14.29 -29.12
C GLN A 43 -33.01 13.97 -29.46
N GLU A 44 -32.41 14.67 -30.43
CA GLU A 44 -30.99 14.54 -30.76
C GLU A 44 -30.08 15.07 -29.64
N SER A 45 -30.49 16.15 -28.94
CA SER A 45 -29.78 16.65 -27.76
C SER A 45 -29.80 15.65 -26.60
N LEU A 46 -30.96 15.03 -26.32
CA LEU A 46 -31.07 13.98 -25.32
C LEU A 46 -30.23 12.75 -25.69
N TYR A 47 -30.24 12.35 -26.96
CA TYR A 47 -29.43 11.23 -27.44
C TYR A 47 -27.92 11.52 -27.31
N LYS A 48 -27.48 12.74 -27.66
CA LYS A 48 -26.09 13.20 -27.46
C LYS A 48 -25.70 13.20 -25.98
N TYR A 49 -26.58 13.66 -25.09
CA TYR A 49 -26.33 13.65 -23.65
C TYR A 49 -26.24 12.22 -23.11
N TYR A 50 -27.19 11.35 -23.45
CA TYR A 50 -27.17 9.93 -23.09
C TYR A 50 -25.89 9.23 -23.58
N PHE A 51 -25.47 9.49 -24.82
CA PHE A 51 -24.24 8.91 -25.36
C PHE A 51 -22.99 9.40 -24.61
N ARG A 52 -22.89 10.71 -24.33
CA ARG A 52 -21.79 11.26 -23.52
C ARG A 52 -21.78 10.66 -22.12
N ALA A 53 -22.94 10.59 -21.45
CA ALA A 53 -23.07 9.98 -20.13
C ALA A 53 -22.69 8.50 -20.13
N ASN A 54 -23.14 7.72 -21.12
CA ASN A 54 -22.80 6.31 -21.26
C ASN A 54 -21.30 6.11 -21.55
N ARG A 55 -20.68 6.99 -22.35
CA ARG A 55 -19.22 6.97 -22.58
C ARG A 55 -18.45 7.23 -21.28
N LEU A 56 -18.85 8.25 -20.51
CA LEU A 56 -18.24 8.54 -19.20
C LEU A 56 -18.44 7.38 -18.22
N TYR A 57 -19.65 6.82 -18.15
CA TYR A 57 -19.94 5.65 -17.33
C TYR A 57 -19.04 4.46 -17.68
N LYS A 58 -18.91 4.13 -18.97
CA LYS A 58 -18.02 3.05 -19.44
C LYS A 58 -16.55 3.30 -19.06
N GLN A 59 -16.09 4.56 -19.14
CA GLN A 59 -14.73 4.94 -18.72
C GLN A 59 -14.55 4.81 -17.20
N ILE A 60 -15.47 5.32 -16.39
CA ILE A 60 -15.41 5.23 -14.92
C ILE A 60 -15.41 3.76 -14.49
N VAL A 61 -16.30 2.95 -15.06
CA VAL A 61 -16.37 1.52 -14.80
C VAL A 61 -15.04 0.86 -15.18
N TYR A 62 -14.50 1.16 -16.37
CA TYR A 62 -13.19 0.65 -16.80
C TYR A 62 -12.09 0.92 -15.77
N TYR A 63 -11.92 2.19 -15.37
CA TYR A 63 -10.87 2.58 -14.44
C TYR A 63 -11.10 2.01 -13.04
N SER A 64 -12.35 1.91 -12.58
CA SER A 64 -12.68 1.31 -11.28
C SER A 64 -12.29 -0.16 -11.21
N TRP A 65 -12.57 -0.93 -12.27
CA TRP A 65 -12.16 -2.32 -12.34
C TRP A 65 -10.66 -2.50 -12.48
N ARG A 66 -9.97 -1.59 -13.17
CA ARG A 66 -8.52 -1.59 -13.26
C ARG A 66 -7.88 -1.25 -11.91
N PHE A 67 -8.42 -0.27 -11.20
CA PHE A 67 -8.01 0.05 -9.83
C PHE A 67 -8.19 -1.14 -8.88
N ALA A 68 -9.36 -1.78 -8.94
CA ALA A 68 -9.64 -2.98 -8.16
C ALA A 68 -8.63 -4.10 -8.47
N GLU A 69 -8.28 -4.32 -9.73
CA GLU A 69 -7.29 -5.34 -10.13
C GLU A 69 -5.91 -5.11 -9.49
N LEU A 70 -5.47 -3.85 -9.46
CA LEU A 70 -4.16 -3.44 -8.95
C LEU A 70 -4.08 -3.47 -7.41
N HIS A 71 -5.16 -3.09 -6.73
CA HIS A 71 -5.17 -2.89 -5.27
C HIS A 71 -5.86 -4.01 -4.47
N SER A 72 -6.67 -4.87 -5.10
CA SER A 72 -7.40 -5.96 -4.42
C SER A 72 -6.51 -6.87 -3.58
N GLN A 73 -5.34 -7.26 -4.07
CA GLN A 73 -4.42 -8.11 -3.29
C GLN A 73 -3.91 -7.41 -2.04
N LYS A 74 -3.58 -6.12 -2.13
CA LYS A 74 -3.09 -5.33 -0.98
C LYS A 74 -4.19 -5.21 0.07
N LEU A 75 -5.44 -5.04 -0.37
CA LEU A 75 -6.62 -5.02 0.49
C LEU A 75 -6.82 -6.38 1.21
N VAL A 76 -6.73 -7.50 0.49
CA VAL A 76 -6.82 -8.84 1.10
C VAL A 76 -5.76 -9.01 2.19
N LEU A 77 -4.50 -8.68 1.89
CA LEU A 77 -3.40 -8.79 2.86
C LEU A 77 -3.60 -7.88 4.08
N LEU A 78 -4.12 -6.66 3.88
CA LEU A 78 -4.46 -5.75 4.98
C LEU A 78 -5.55 -6.36 5.88
N ILE A 79 -6.61 -6.93 5.30
CA ILE A 79 -7.68 -7.56 6.07
C ILE A 79 -7.16 -8.79 6.83
N MET A 80 -6.26 -9.58 6.25
CA MET A 80 -5.62 -10.71 6.94
C MET A 80 -4.85 -10.27 8.19
N VAL A 81 -4.09 -9.17 8.09
CA VAL A 81 -3.40 -8.59 9.26
C VAL A 81 -4.39 -8.04 10.28
N LEU A 82 -5.44 -7.33 9.84
CA LEU A 82 -6.47 -6.81 10.74
C LEU A 82 -7.18 -7.93 11.51
N VAL A 83 -7.53 -9.04 10.85
CA VAL A 83 -8.09 -10.23 11.51
C VAL A 83 -7.13 -10.77 12.57
N SER A 84 -5.84 -10.90 12.22
CA SER A 84 -4.81 -11.48 13.10
C SER A 84 -4.51 -10.59 14.30
N VAL A 85 -4.58 -9.27 14.13
CA VAL A 85 -4.22 -8.28 15.15
C VAL A 85 -5.39 -7.96 16.09
N LEU A 86 -6.61 -7.86 15.56
CA LEU A 86 -7.80 -7.65 16.39
C LEU A 86 -8.08 -8.86 17.29
N LYS A 87 -7.68 -10.06 16.82
CA LYS A 87 -7.75 -11.28 17.61
C LYS A 87 -6.43 -12.02 17.53
N VAL A 88 -5.60 -11.78 18.52
CA VAL A 88 -4.33 -12.47 18.69
C VAL A 88 -4.60 -13.90 19.12
N CYS A 89 -4.20 -14.85 18.29
CA CYS A 89 -4.26 -16.27 18.61
C CYS A 89 -3.24 -17.07 17.81
N ALA A 90 -2.96 -18.29 18.29
CA ALA A 90 -2.06 -19.21 17.62
C ALA A 90 -2.53 -19.59 16.21
N PHE A 91 -3.85 -19.76 16.00
CA PHE A 91 -4.40 -20.07 14.69
C PHE A 91 -4.03 -18.99 13.64
N ASN A 92 -4.07 -17.72 14.04
CA ASN A 92 -3.77 -16.57 13.18
C ASN A 92 -2.28 -16.41 12.84
N VAL A 93 -1.38 -17.16 13.48
CA VAL A 93 0.03 -17.27 13.02
C VAL A 93 0.08 -17.74 11.57
N SER A 94 -0.82 -18.66 11.17
CA SER A 94 -0.91 -19.14 9.79
C SER A 94 -1.25 -18.02 8.80
N LEU A 95 -2.16 -17.11 9.15
CA LEU A 95 -2.53 -15.95 8.33
C LEU A 95 -1.38 -14.95 8.21
N ILE A 96 -0.61 -14.75 9.28
CA ILE A 96 0.58 -13.89 9.25
C ILE A 96 1.66 -14.46 8.32
N ILE A 97 1.93 -15.76 8.39
CA ILE A 97 2.86 -16.43 7.48
C ILE A 97 2.41 -16.28 6.02
N LEU A 98 1.13 -16.52 5.74
CA LEU A 98 0.57 -16.32 4.40
C LEU A 98 0.63 -14.86 3.94
N THR A 99 0.51 -13.91 4.86
CA THR A 99 0.65 -12.47 4.56
C THR A 99 2.07 -12.15 4.13
N ILE A 100 3.08 -12.64 4.87
CA ILE A 100 4.50 -12.47 4.54
C ILE A 100 4.79 -13.09 3.16
N LEU A 101 4.36 -14.33 2.94
CA LEU A 101 4.51 -15.00 1.64
C LEU A 101 3.82 -14.23 0.52
N GLY A 102 2.64 -13.65 0.78
CA GLY A 102 1.90 -12.86 -0.20
C GLY A 102 2.50 -11.51 -0.54
N LEU A 103 3.27 -10.91 0.37
CA LEU A 103 4.02 -9.69 0.10
C LEU A 103 5.27 -9.95 -0.75
N ILE A 104 5.95 -11.08 -0.54
CA ILE A 104 7.20 -11.44 -1.23
C ILE A 104 6.91 -12.12 -2.58
N LEU A 105 6.04 -13.15 -2.58
CA LEU A 105 5.80 -14.07 -3.69
C LEU A 105 4.47 -13.75 -4.40
N LEU A 106 4.42 -12.59 -5.07
CA LEU A 106 3.21 -12.14 -5.79
C LEU A 106 2.75 -13.11 -6.88
N ARG A 107 3.66 -13.92 -7.44
CA ARG A 107 3.33 -14.94 -8.44
C ARG A 107 2.40 -16.03 -7.89
N LEU A 108 2.49 -16.30 -6.59
CA LEU A 108 1.66 -17.31 -5.92
C LEU A 108 0.35 -16.73 -5.38
N ARG A 109 -0.06 -15.52 -5.80
CA ARG A 109 -1.29 -14.83 -5.36
C ARG A 109 -2.50 -15.77 -5.35
N SER A 110 -2.67 -16.59 -6.39
CA SER A 110 -3.81 -17.50 -6.47
C SER A 110 -3.77 -18.61 -5.41
N LEU A 111 -2.59 -19.19 -5.17
CA LEU A 111 -2.43 -20.22 -4.14
C LEU A 111 -2.64 -19.64 -2.75
N ILE A 112 -2.08 -18.46 -2.48
CA ILE A 112 -2.25 -17.79 -1.18
C ILE A 112 -3.74 -17.47 -0.93
N SER A 113 -4.47 -16.97 -1.92
CA SER A 113 -5.90 -16.72 -1.78
C SER A 113 -6.70 -18.00 -1.50
N LEU A 114 -6.32 -19.12 -2.11
CA LEU A 114 -6.96 -20.41 -1.90
C LEU A 114 -6.68 -20.94 -0.48
N LEU A 115 -5.42 -20.92 -0.05
CA LEU A 115 -5.03 -21.35 1.29
C LEU A 115 -5.69 -20.50 2.37
N THR A 116 -5.76 -19.18 2.16
CA THR A 116 -6.43 -18.26 3.09
C THR A 116 -7.92 -18.58 3.18
N LEU A 117 -8.59 -18.87 2.06
CA LEU A 117 -9.99 -19.26 2.05
C LEU A 117 -10.22 -20.57 2.83
N ILE A 118 -9.40 -21.60 2.59
CA ILE A 118 -9.50 -22.89 3.30
C ILE A 118 -9.29 -22.68 4.80
N ILE A 119 -8.24 -21.97 5.21
CA ILE A 119 -7.93 -21.70 6.62
C ILE A 119 -9.06 -20.91 7.28
N SER A 120 -9.58 -19.88 6.63
CA SER A 120 -10.72 -19.12 7.16
C SER A 120 -11.98 -19.97 7.29
N GLY A 121 -12.25 -20.86 6.32
CA GLY A 121 -13.39 -21.79 6.36
C GLY A 121 -13.28 -22.80 7.50
N VAL A 122 -12.10 -23.40 7.68
CA VAL A 122 -11.82 -24.31 8.80
C VAL A 122 -12.01 -23.60 10.13
N TYR A 123 -11.51 -22.36 10.25
CA TYR A 123 -11.67 -21.58 11.47
C TYR A 123 -13.14 -21.26 11.80
N ILE A 124 -13.90 -20.81 10.81
CA ILE A 124 -15.33 -20.50 10.97
C ILE A 124 -16.06 -21.76 11.41
N LEU A 125 -15.85 -22.90 10.74
CA LEU A 125 -16.50 -24.16 11.09
C LEU A 125 -16.11 -24.63 12.49
N ALA A 126 -14.82 -24.61 12.83
CA ALA A 126 -14.34 -24.99 14.16
C ALA A 126 -14.96 -24.10 15.26
N SER A 127 -15.01 -22.79 15.01
CA SER A 127 -15.59 -21.82 15.95
C SER A 127 -17.10 -22.04 16.13
N MET A 128 -17.84 -22.36 15.06
CA MET A 128 -19.27 -22.66 15.14
C MET A 128 -19.53 -23.98 15.86
N CYS A 129 -18.76 -25.04 15.56
CA CYS A 129 -18.88 -26.32 16.26
C CYS A 129 -18.58 -26.19 17.75
N TYR A 130 -17.61 -25.34 18.14
CA TYR A 130 -17.26 -25.09 19.54
C TYR A 130 -18.39 -24.46 20.35
N GLN A 131 -19.37 -23.80 19.71
CA GLN A 131 -20.51 -23.20 20.40
C GLN A 131 -21.64 -24.18 20.70
N LEU A 132 -21.61 -25.39 20.11
CA LEU A 132 -22.62 -26.43 20.32
C LEU A 132 -22.65 -26.83 21.80
N GLU A 133 -23.85 -27.03 22.32
CA GLU A 133 -24.07 -27.34 23.73
C GLU A 133 -23.42 -28.67 24.14
N ILE A 134 -23.40 -29.64 23.23
CA ILE A 134 -22.72 -30.94 23.41
C ILE A 134 -21.21 -30.73 23.60
N ALA A 135 -20.59 -29.86 22.80
CA ALA A 135 -19.17 -29.56 22.91
C ALA A 135 -18.87 -28.82 24.23
N LYS A 136 -19.73 -27.88 24.63
CA LYS A 136 -19.61 -27.20 25.93
C LYS A 136 -19.64 -28.18 27.10
N GLN A 137 -20.57 -29.12 27.11
CA GLN A 137 -20.69 -30.12 28.18
C GLN A 137 -19.45 -31.02 28.24
N GLU A 138 -19.02 -31.60 27.12
CA GLU A 138 -17.85 -32.49 27.14
C GLU A 138 -16.54 -31.77 27.53
N ILE A 139 -16.36 -30.51 27.12
CA ILE A 139 -15.14 -29.75 27.41
C ILE A 139 -15.08 -29.34 28.89
N ILE A 140 -16.22 -28.92 29.45
CA ILE A 140 -16.33 -28.53 30.86
C ILE A 140 -16.24 -29.76 31.76
N GLU A 141 -16.84 -30.90 31.37
CA GLU A 141 -16.82 -32.12 32.18
C GLU A 141 -15.46 -32.84 32.15
N LYS A 142 -14.75 -32.85 31.02
CA LYS A 142 -13.49 -33.58 30.88
C LYS A 142 -12.23 -32.74 31.11
N ASN A 143 -12.35 -31.42 31.35
CA ASN A 143 -11.23 -30.48 31.55
C ASN A 143 -10.08 -30.65 30.53
N ILE A 144 -10.40 -31.00 29.27
CA ILE A 144 -9.41 -31.44 28.27
C ILE A 144 -8.38 -30.35 27.95
N PHE A 145 -8.80 -29.09 28.00
CA PHE A 145 -7.97 -27.92 27.67
C PHE A 145 -7.45 -27.17 28.90
N VAL A 146 -7.79 -27.65 30.10
CA VAL A 146 -7.45 -27.04 31.38
C VAL A 146 -6.40 -27.89 32.08
N ARG A 147 -5.18 -27.36 32.16
CA ARG A 147 -4.13 -27.92 33.01
C ARG A 147 -3.91 -26.98 34.18
N ASN A 148 -4.10 -27.47 35.41
CA ASN A 148 -3.75 -26.72 36.60
C ASN A 148 -2.23 -26.68 36.73
N CYS A 149 -1.66 -25.52 36.42
CA CYS A 149 -0.24 -25.23 36.61
C CYS A 149 -0.01 -24.76 38.04
N SER A 150 -0.11 -25.68 38.99
CA SER A 150 0.25 -25.41 40.39
C SER A 150 1.63 -26.00 40.66
N GLU A 151 2.63 -25.15 40.90
CA GLU A 151 3.90 -25.63 41.47
C GLU A 151 3.66 -26.01 42.94
N ILE A 152 3.97 -27.26 43.29
CA ILE A 152 4.02 -27.68 44.70
C ILE A 152 5.36 -27.19 45.25
N SER A 153 5.33 -26.12 46.03
CA SER A 153 6.47 -25.70 46.86
C SER A 153 6.92 -26.88 47.73
N PRO A 154 8.25 -27.11 47.93
CA PRO A 154 8.75 -28.17 48.81
C PRO A 154 8.27 -28.06 50.27
N ASN A 155 7.67 -26.93 50.68
CA ASN A 155 7.09 -26.71 51.99
C ASN A 155 5.57 -26.96 52.08
N GLY A 156 4.93 -27.50 51.04
CA GLY A 156 3.51 -27.89 51.08
C GLY A 156 2.51 -26.73 51.14
N THR A 157 2.97 -25.48 50.98
CA THR A 157 2.11 -24.31 50.80
C THR A 157 1.83 -24.10 49.31
N LEU A 158 0.54 -24.06 48.94
CA LEU A 158 0.09 -23.67 47.60
C LEU A 158 0.46 -22.19 47.39
N ASP A 159 1.49 -21.91 46.60
CA ASP A 159 1.78 -20.54 46.21
C ASP A 159 0.63 -20.00 45.35
N SER A 160 0.07 -18.87 45.78
CA SER A 160 -1.00 -18.13 45.10
C SER A 160 -0.58 -17.55 43.74
N ASN A 161 0.69 -17.73 43.33
CA ASN A 161 1.21 -17.38 42.01
C ASN A 161 0.71 -18.32 40.89
N SER A 162 0.06 -19.41 41.25
CA SER A 162 -0.67 -20.32 40.34
C SER A 162 -1.81 -19.67 39.53
N ASN A 163 -2.12 -18.39 39.78
CA ASN A 163 -3.11 -17.61 39.02
C ASN A 163 -2.54 -16.83 37.82
N ILE A 164 -1.21 -16.86 37.58
CA ILE A 164 -0.57 -16.07 36.52
C ILE A 164 -0.75 -16.71 35.14
N ILE A 165 -0.80 -18.04 35.07
CA ILE A 165 -0.94 -18.77 33.81
C ILE A 165 -2.44 -18.99 33.52
N PRO A 166 -2.96 -18.56 32.35
CA PRO A 166 -4.35 -18.79 31.99
C PRO A 166 -4.58 -20.29 31.77
N ASN A 167 -5.49 -20.86 32.55
CA ASN A 167 -5.80 -22.30 32.50
C ASN A 167 -6.38 -22.76 31.15
N ASP A 168 -6.91 -21.87 30.32
CA ASP A 168 -7.65 -22.23 29.11
C ASP A 168 -6.77 -22.21 27.84
N THR A 169 -6.34 -23.40 27.42
CA THR A 169 -5.57 -23.60 26.18
C THR A 169 -6.40 -23.35 24.92
N ALA A 170 -7.73 -23.53 24.98
CA ALA A 170 -8.61 -23.30 23.84
C ALA A 170 -8.65 -21.81 23.47
N LYS A 171 -8.65 -20.93 24.48
CA LYS A 171 -8.56 -19.49 24.30
C LYS A 171 -7.26 -19.06 23.62
N TRP A 172 -6.12 -19.65 23.99
CA TRP A 172 -4.83 -19.40 23.33
C TRP A 172 -4.84 -19.83 21.86
N PHE A 173 -5.46 -20.97 21.55
CA PHE A 173 -5.64 -21.41 20.16
C PHE A 173 -6.58 -20.47 19.37
N GLY A 174 -7.49 -19.79 20.07
CA GLY A 174 -8.41 -18.79 19.52
C GLY A 174 -9.87 -19.24 19.49
N LEU A 175 -10.22 -20.30 20.22
CA LEU A 175 -11.59 -20.76 20.42
C LEU A 175 -12.09 -20.24 21.76
N GLU A 176 -13.22 -19.52 21.76
CA GLU A 176 -13.79 -18.94 22.97
C GLU A 176 -15.30 -19.06 22.91
N LEU A 177 -15.91 -19.44 24.03
CA LEU A 177 -17.37 -19.48 24.18
C LEU A 177 -17.87 -18.04 24.29
N THR A 178 -18.70 -17.60 23.35
CA THR A 178 -19.22 -16.23 23.35
C THR A 178 -20.71 -16.22 23.01
N PRO A 179 -21.50 -15.34 23.65
CA PRO A 179 -22.93 -15.21 23.33
C PRO A 179 -23.16 -14.54 21.97
N ASN A 180 -22.26 -13.66 21.54
CA ASN A 180 -22.35 -12.88 20.30
C ASN A 180 -21.32 -13.39 19.26
N ILE A 181 -21.66 -14.51 18.62
CA ILE A 181 -20.81 -15.20 17.65
C ILE A 181 -20.62 -14.38 16.37
N ASP A 182 -21.62 -13.58 16.02
CA ASP A 182 -21.61 -12.69 14.85
C ASP A 182 -20.45 -11.70 14.88
N ARG A 183 -20.21 -11.04 16.02
CA ARG A 183 -19.08 -10.12 16.20
C ARG A 183 -17.76 -10.87 16.27
N PHE A 184 -17.76 -12.06 16.86
CA PHE A 184 -16.56 -12.90 17.00
C PHE A 184 -16.02 -13.39 15.66
N ILE A 185 -16.91 -13.78 14.75
CA ILE A 185 -16.57 -14.35 13.43
C ILE A 185 -16.65 -13.30 12.31
N GLY A 186 -17.24 -12.14 12.58
CA GLY A 186 -17.49 -11.08 11.60
C GLY A 186 -16.28 -10.67 10.77
N MET A 187 -15.08 -10.58 11.36
CA MET A 187 -13.86 -10.25 10.62
C MET A 187 -13.40 -11.37 9.67
N TYR A 188 -13.63 -12.66 10.00
CA TYR A 188 -13.39 -13.76 9.06
C TYR A 188 -14.43 -13.81 7.94
N ILE A 189 -15.68 -13.47 8.23
CA ILE A 189 -16.72 -13.32 7.20
C ILE A 189 -16.37 -12.16 6.26
N LEU A 190 -15.90 -11.03 6.79
CA LEU A 190 -15.41 -9.93 5.97
C LEU A 190 -14.21 -10.37 5.11
N LEU A 191 -13.28 -11.13 5.67
CA LEU A 191 -12.14 -11.69 4.93
C LEU A 191 -12.60 -12.61 3.77
N THR A 192 -13.57 -13.50 3.99
CA THR A 192 -14.09 -14.37 2.92
C THR A 192 -14.81 -13.56 1.85
N ILE A 193 -15.61 -12.55 2.22
CA ILE A 193 -16.24 -11.64 1.25
C ILE A 193 -15.17 -10.94 0.40
N VAL A 194 -14.14 -10.35 1.01
CA VAL A 194 -13.08 -9.65 0.28
C VAL A 194 -12.28 -10.62 -0.62
N LEU A 195 -12.03 -11.85 -0.18
CA LEU A 195 -11.40 -12.90 -1.01
C LEU A 195 -12.27 -13.27 -2.22
N THR A 196 -13.59 -13.39 -2.06
CA THR A 196 -14.49 -13.65 -3.19
C THR A 196 -14.52 -12.48 -4.17
N LEU A 197 -14.53 -11.24 -3.69
CA LEU A 197 -14.42 -10.05 -4.53
C LEU A 197 -13.11 -10.00 -5.30
N ASP A 198 -11.98 -10.34 -4.66
CA ASP A 198 -10.68 -10.47 -5.31
C ASP A 198 -10.70 -11.51 -6.44
N ALA A 199 -11.32 -12.68 -6.20
CA ALA A 199 -11.48 -13.72 -7.21
C ALA A 199 -12.36 -13.26 -8.38
N ILE A 200 -13.47 -12.56 -8.10
CA ILE A 200 -14.38 -12.00 -9.12
C ILE A 200 -13.64 -10.97 -9.99
N VAL A 201 -12.88 -10.06 -9.39
CA VAL A 201 -12.07 -9.07 -10.11
C VAL A 201 -11.08 -9.79 -11.04
N ARG A 202 -10.32 -10.77 -10.52
CA ARG A 202 -9.37 -11.54 -11.33
C ARG A 202 -10.03 -12.29 -12.48
N TYR A 203 -11.14 -12.97 -12.20
CA TYR A 203 -11.89 -13.71 -13.21
C TYR A 203 -12.42 -12.79 -14.32
N ARG A 204 -13.05 -11.67 -13.94
CA ARG A 204 -13.57 -10.69 -14.89
C ARG A 204 -12.48 -10.10 -15.78
N GLN A 205 -11.33 -9.77 -15.20
CA GLN A 205 -10.21 -9.22 -15.96
C GLN A 205 -9.62 -10.24 -16.92
N ARG A 206 -9.46 -11.50 -16.48
CA ARG A 206 -9.04 -12.61 -17.36
C ARG A 206 -10.02 -12.80 -18.51
N HIS A 207 -11.32 -12.85 -18.24
CA HIS A 207 -12.36 -12.98 -19.27
C HIS A 207 -12.33 -11.84 -20.27
N ARG A 208 -12.16 -10.61 -19.80
CA ARG A 208 -12.08 -9.44 -20.67
C ARG A 208 -10.87 -9.49 -21.59
N ARG A 209 -9.69 -9.87 -21.08
CA ARG A 209 -8.47 -10.01 -21.88
C ARG A 209 -8.63 -11.10 -22.94
N LEU A 210 -9.29 -12.22 -22.61
CA LEU A 210 -9.60 -13.27 -23.58
C LEU A 210 -10.51 -12.76 -24.71
N LYS A 211 -11.57 -12.01 -24.39
CA LYS A 211 -12.44 -11.42 -25.41
C LYS A 211 -11.69 -10.45 -26.33
N LEU A 212 -10.82 -9.61 -25.76
CA LEU A 212 -10.00 -8.68 -26.54
C LEU A 212 -8.97 -9.42 -27.40
N SER A 213 -8.35 -10.47 -26.86
CA SER A 213 -7.39 -11.30 -27.57
C SER A 213 -8.01 -11.98 -28.79
N VAL A 214 -9.23 -12.51 -28.65
CA VAL A 214 -9.98 -13.12 -29.77
C VAL A 214 -10.42 -12.06 -30.79
N HIS A 215 -10.88 -10.89 -30.34
CA HIS A 215 -11.36 -9.83 -31.25
C HIS A 215 -10.22 -9.22 -32.09
N PHE A 216 -9.06 -9.00 -31.49
CA PHE A 216 -7.92 -8.37 -32.17
C PHE A 216 -6.89 -9.37 -32.70
N ASN A 217 -7.07 -10.68 -32.44
CA ASN A 217 -6.12 -11.74 -32.79
C ASN A 217 -4.69 -11.48 -32.25
N VAL A 218 -4.61 -10.88 -31.06
CA VAL A 218 -3.35 -10.54 -30.36
C VAL A 218 -3.28 -11.32 -29.05
N HIS A 219 -2.15 -11.97 -28.78
CA HIS A 219 -1.88 -12.52 -27.45
C HIS A 219 -1.57 -11.38 -26.48
N ILE A 220 -2.58 -10.93 -25.74
CA ILE A 220 -2.41 -9.93 -24.67
C ILE A 220 -1.70 -10.63 -23.51
N ILE A 221 -0.38 -10.46 -23.44
CA ILE A 221 0.46 -10.97 -22.37
C ILE A 221 -0.06 -10.41 -21.04
N GLU A 222 -0.12 -11.29 -20.04
CA GLU A 222 -0.50 -10.97 -18.68
C GLU A 222 0.24 -9.71 -18.22
N ASN A 223 -0.49 -8.61 -17.97
CA ASN A 223 0.06 -7.28 -17.70
C ASN A 223 1.29 -7.34 -16.79
N ARG A 224 2.49 -7.25 -17.38
CA ARG A 224 3.74 -7.17 -16.62
C ARG A 224 3.88 -5.84 -15.88
N PHE A 225 3.02 -4.86 -16.20
CA PHE A 225 3.10 -3.49 -15.71
C PHE A 225 1.82 -3.08 -14.95
N PRO A 226 1.93 -2.69 -13.67
CA PRO A 226 0.80 -2.27 -12.84
C PRO A 226 0.46 -0.78 -13.08
N ILE A 227 -0.08 -0.44 -14.27
CA ILE A 227 -0.45 0.94 -14.64
C ILE A 227 -1.97 1.08 -14.65
N LEU A 228 -2.51 2.15 -14.05
CA LEU A 228 -3.96 2.40 -13.94
C LEU A 228 -4.56 2.95 -15.24
N PHE A 229 -3.92 3.98 -15.81
CA PHE A 229 -4.24 4.46 -17.15
C PHE A 229 -3.41 3.67 -18.14
N GLU A 230 -3.92 2.52 -18.56
CA GLU A 230 -3.30 1.78 -19.65
C GLU A 230 -3.34 2.63 -20.93
N PRO A 231 -2.27 2.62 -21.73
CA PRO A 231 -2.38 3.08 -23.11
C PRO A 231 -3.47 2.26 -23.78
N PHE A 232 -4.49 2.92 -24.33
CA PHE A 232 -5.37 2.23 -25.26
C PHE A 232 -4.51 1.91 -26.47
N ALA A 233 -4.04 0.66 -26.61
CA ALA A 233 -3.35 0.23 -27.81
C ALA A 233 -4.38 0.25 -28.94
N LEU A 234 -4.46 1.36 -29.65
CA LEU A 234 -5.10 1.40 -30.96
C LEU A 234 -4.10 0.74 -31.91
N LYS A 235 -4.48 -0.42 -32.46
CA LYS A 235 -3.82 -0.95 -33.66
C LYS A 235 -4.08 0.07 -34.76
N ASN A 236 -3.06 0.79 -35.21
CA ASN A 236 -3.14 1.50 -36.48
C ASN A 236 -3.28 0.42 -37.55
N LEU A 237 -4.37 0.45 -38.32
CA LEU A 237 -4.63 -0.57 -39.34
C LEU A 237 -3.65 -0.47 -40.53
N ASP A 238 -2.98 0.66 -40.66
CA ASP A 238 -2.17 1.01 -41.82
C ASP A 238 -0.66 0.76 -41.60
N ASP A 239 -0.25 0.48 -40.37
CA ASP A 239 1.14 0.23 -40.00
C ASP A 239 1.11 -0.75 -38.83
N ASP A 240 1.79 -1.90 -38.90
CA ASP A 240 1.88 -2.93 -37.83
C ASP A 240 2.62 -2.41 -36.56
N THR A 241 2.57 -1.11 -36.35
CA THR A 241 3.18 -0.35 -35.27
C THR A 241 2.14 -0.14 -34.17
N TYR A 242 2.38 -0.75 -33.02
CA TYR A 242 1.61 -0.50 -31.80
C TYR A 242 1.95 0.91 -31.29
N GLN A 243 1.07 1.89 -31.54
CA GLN A 243 1.19 3.19 -30.89
C GLN A 243 0.61 3.07 -29.48
N TYR A 244 1.52 2.89 -28.52
CA TYR A 244 1.17 2.96 -27.11
C TYR A 244 0.97 4.44 -26.77
N ASP A 245 -0.27 4.90 -26.64
CA ASP A 245 -0.59 6.22 -26.07
C ASP A 245 -0.40 6.16 -24.54
N ILE A 246 0.84 5.87 -24.14
CA ILE A 246 1.24 5.96 -22.74
C ILE A 246 1.33 7.45 -22.50
N SER A 247 0.67 7.93 -21.44
CA SER A 247 0.98 9.23 -20.85
C SER A 247 2.46 9.22 -20.43
N SER A 248 3.33 9.44 -21.41
CA SER A 248 4.76 9.28 -21.31
C SER A 248 5.29 10.44 -20.47
N TYR A 249 6.46 10.25 -19.88
CA TYR A 249 7.19 11.32 -19.21
C TYR A 249 7.25 12.62 -20.05
N GLN A 250 7.32 12.50 -21.38
CA GLN A 250 7.36 13.64 -22.30
C GLN A 250 5.99 14.31 -22.52
N GLN A 251 4.90 13.56 -22.47
CA GLN A 251 3.54 14.10 -22.56
C GLN A 251 3.03 14.67 -21.23
N ALA A 252 3.60 14.24 -20.10
CA ALA A 252 3.22 14.73 -18.76
C ALA A 252 3.41 16.25 -18.60
N ASP A 253 4.31 16.85 -19.38
CA ASP A 253 4.63 18.27 -19.33
C ASP A 253 3.71 19.16 -20.18
N GLN A 254 2.74 18.60 -20.91
CA GLN A 254 1.86 19.35 -21.81
C GLN A 254 0.66 19.99 -21.08
N GLY A 255 0.27 19.49 -19.91
CA GLY A 255 -0.88 20.02 -19.18
C GLY A 255 -1.08 19.42 -17.80
N VAL A 256 -1.87 20.11 -16.96
CA VAL A 256 -2.12 19.71 -15.55
C VAL A 256 -2.84 18.35 -15.46
N ILE A 257 -3.78 18.08 -16.36
CA ILE A 257 -4.54 16.83 -16.36
C ILE A 257 -3.64 15.65 -16.75
N ASP A 258 -2.76 15.82 -17.73
CA ASP A 258 -1.86 14.77 -18.18
C ASP A 258 -0.73 14.52 -17.17
N PHE A 259 -0.25 15.58 -16.53
CA PHE A 259 0.61 15.46 -15.34
C PHE A 259 -0.07 14.67 -14.22
N LEU A 260 -1.34 14.93 -13.91
CA LEU A 260 -2.07 14.21 -12.86
C LEU A 260 -2.24 12.72 -13.20
N LYS A 261 -2.53 12.38 -14.46
CA LYS A 261 -2.58 10.98 -14.92
C LYS A 261 -1.23 10.29 -14.76
N TYR A 262 -0.14 10.97 -15.15
CA TYR A 262 1.22 10.47 -14.95
C TYR A 262 1.52 10.26 -13.47
N LEU A 263 1.16 11.23 -12.62
CA LEU A 263 1.36 11.16 -11.19
C LEU A 263 0.64 9.93 -10.61
N ILE A 264 -0.67 9.76 -10.87
CA ILE A 264 -1.43 8.60 -10.36
C ILE A 264 -0.79 7.26 -10.77
N ASN A 265 -0.25 7.17 -11.98
CA ASN A 265 0.42 5.96 -12.46
C ASN A 265 1.78 5.72 -11.81
N PHE A 266 2.58 6.77 -11.62
CA PHE A 266 4.01 6.66 -11.30
C PHE A 266 4.42 7.29 -9.96
N VAL A 267 3.49 7.72 -9.09
CA VAL A 267 3.80 8.27 -7.75
C VAL A 267 4.77 7.36 -7.01
N PHE A 268 4.42 6.09 -6.87
CA PHE A 268 5.25 5.16 -6.11
C PHE A 268 6.54 4.78 -6.84
N TYR A 269 6.56 4.87 -8.17
CA TYR A 269 7.78 4.65 -8.95
C TYR A 269 8.81 5.78 -8.76
N ARG A 270 8.34 7.03 -8.70
CA ARG A 270 9.21 8.21 -8.56
C ARG A 270 9.57 8.49 -7.10
N PHE A 271 8.59 8.43 -6.20
CA PHE A 271 8.70 8.84 -4.80
C PHE A 271 8.67 7.67 -3.81
N GLY A 272 8.91 6.43 -4.27
CA GLY A 272 8.74 5.24 -3.44
C GLY A 272 9.68 5.17 -2.23
N LEU A 273 10.91 5.67 -2.34
CA LEU A 273 11.85 5.74 -1.22
C LEU A 273 11.42 6.78 -0.18
N GLU A 274 11.00 7.96 -0.65
CA GLU A 274 10.53 9.06 0.19
C GLU A 274 9.28 8.65 0.97
N ILE A 275 8.34 7.94 0.31
CA ILE A 275 7.17 7.35 0.97
C ILE A 275 7.60 6.34 2.03
N CYS A 276 8.58 5.46 1.73
CA CYS A 276 9.12 4.51 2.71
C CYS A 276 9.78 5.21 3.90
N TYR A 277 10.47 6.33 3.70
CA TYR A 277 11.09 7.09 4.81
C TYR A 277 10.04 7.74 5.69
N ILE A 278 9.02 8.37 5.09
CA ILE A 278 7.90 8.97 5.82
C ILE A 278 7.19 7.91 6.65
N THR A 279 6.92 6.74 6.07
CA THR A 279 6.27 5.65 6.82
C THR A 279 7.16 5.10 7.93
N THR A 280 8.49 5.01 7.74
CA THR A 280 9.40 4.61 8.83
C THR A 280 9.36 5.62 9.98
N VAL A 281 9.34 6.92 9.70
CA VAL A 281 9.20 7.97 10.73
C VAL A 281 7.87 7.84 11.47
N ILE A 282 6.77 7.54 10.77
CA ILE A 282 5.46 7.29 11.39
C ILE A 282 5.53 6.06 12.30
N VAL A 283 6.14 4.95 11.86
CA VAL A 283 6.30 3.73 12.69
C VAL A 283 7.09 4.05 13.96
N ILE A 284 8.21 4.77 13.84
CA ILE A 284 9.02 5.17 15.00
C ILE A 284 8.19 6.00 15.98
N GLY A 285 7.43 6.98 15.48
CA GLY A 285 6.61 7.86 16.30
C GLY A 285 5.41 7.18 16.97
N VAL A 286 4.83 6.14 16.37
CA VAL A 286 3.69 5.41 16.92
C VAL A 286 4.12 4.32 17.91
N ARG A 287 5.22 3.60 17.63
CA ARG A 287 5.64 2.46 18.46
C ARG A 287 6.37 2.86 19.74
N LEU A 288 7.34 3.76 19.63
CA LEU A 288 8.19 4.22 20.75
C LEU A 288 8.77 3.07 21.61
N ASP A 289 9.08 1.93 21.01
CA ASP A 289 9.58 0.71 21.65
C ASP A 289 10.99 0.34 21.14
N ILE A 290 11.55 -0.79 21.59
CA ILE A 290 12.87 -1.25 21.13
C ILE A 290 12.90 -1.53 19.61
N VAL A 291 11.77 -1.95 19.03
CA VAL A 291 11.63 -2.16 17.59
C VAL A 291 11.78 -0.83 16.84
N ALA A 292 11.19 0.25 17.37
CA ALA A 292 11.35 1.59 16.83
C ALA A 292 12.83 1.99 16.72
N VAL A 293 13.66 1.67 17.73
CA VAL A 293 15.11 1.94 17.69
C VAL A 293 15.77 1.28 16.48
N PHE A 294 15.45 0.01 16.19
CA PHE A 294 15.98 -0.68 15.00
C PHE A 294 15.53 -0.02 13.69
N TYR A 295 14.25 0.36 13.58
CA TYR A 295 13.76 1.12 12.41
C TYR A 295 14.49 2.43 12.22
N ALA A 296 14.87 3.07 13.32
CA ALA A 296 15.49 4.36 13.32
C ALA A 296 16.99 4.28 12.95
N ILE A 297 17.69 3.23 13.38
CA ILE A 297 19.03 2.87 12.85
C ILE A 297 18.97 2.64 11.34
N TRP A 298 18.00 1.87 10.85
CA TRP A 298 17.81 1.65 9.40
C TRP A 298 17.55 2.96 8.65
N LEU A 299 16.70 3.83 9.19
CA LEU A 299 16.42 5.14 8.63
C LEU A 299 17.70 5.99 8.54
N GLY A 300 18.52 6.01 9.59
CA GLY A 300 19.81 6.71 9.60
C GLY A 300 20.76 6.21 8.51
N ILE A 301 20.86 4.88 8.32
CA ILE A 301 21.65 4.28 7.23
C ILE A 301 21.14 4.75 5.86
N PHE A 302 19.83 4.75 5.65
CA PHE A 302 19.25 5.15 4.36
C PHE A 302 19.46 6.63 4.04
N LEU A 303 19.32 7.52 5.02
CA LEU A 303 19.44 8.97 4.81
C LEU A 303 20.85 9.41 4.43
N ILE A 304 21.88 8.69 4.89
CA ILE A 304 23.30 9.01 4.61
C ILE A 304 23.76 8.33 3.30
N SER A 305 23.08 7.29 2.87
CA SER A 305 23.47 6.45 1.74
C SER A 305 22.96 6.95 0.39
N SER A 306 23.70 6.65 -0.68
CA SER A 306 23.22 6.88 -2.06
C SER A 306 22.18 5.86 -2.48
N ARG A 307 21.33 6.19 -3.47
CA ARG A 307 20.32 5.27 -4.01
C ARG A 307 20.92 3.95 -4.48
N ARG A 308 22.13 3.99 -5.05
CA ARG A 308 22.87 2.81 -5.51
C ARG A 308 23.24 1.87 -4.37
N PHE A 309 23.69 2.43 -3.24
CA PHE A 309 23.99 1.63 -2.05
C PHE A 309 22.71 1.06 -1.43
N ILE A 310 21.67 1.90 -1.28
CA ILE A 310 20.36 1.49 -0.74
C ILE A 310 19.79 0.30 -1.52
N LYS A 311 19.83 0.36 -2.85
CA LYS A 311 19.39 -0.74 -3.73
C LYS A 311 20.11 -2.07 -3.44
N ARG A 312 21.40 -2.03 -3.09
CA ARG A 312 22.19 -3.24 -2.78
C ARG A 312 21.88 -3.80 -1.40
N ILE A 313 21.65 -2.94 -0.40
CA ILE A 313 21.32 -3.38 0.98
C ILE A 313 19.83 -3.70 1.18
N TRP A 314 18.96 -3.29 0.25
CA TRP A 314 17.50 -3.44 0.37
C TRP A 314 17.02 -4.87 0.69
N PRO A 315 17.58 -5.95 0.09
CA PRO A 315 17.17 -7.31 0.45
C PRO A 315 17.44 -7.66 1.93
N ILE A 316 18.50 -7.10 2.52
CA ILE A 316 18.82 -7.28 3.95
C ILE A 316 17.75 -6.57 4.79
N TYR A 317 17.32 -5.38 4.38
CA TYR A 317 16.22 -4.67 5.04
C TYR A 317 14.90 -5.45 4.96
N ILE A 318 14.57 -6.04 3.80
CA ILE A 318 13.40 -6.91 3.65
C ILE A 318 13.49 -8.12 4.59
N PHE A 319 14.65 -8.76 4.69
CA PHE A 319 14.85 -9.87 5.63
C PHE A 319 14.64 -9.44 7.09
N PHE A 320 15.13 -8.25 7.47
CA PHE A 320 14.83 -7.65 8.76
C PHE A 320 13.32 -7.44 8.97
N GLN A 321 12.59 -6.90 7.98
CA GLN A 321 11.14 -6.73 8.09
C GLN A 321 10.40 -8.06 8.30
N ILE A 322 10.77 -9.10 7.56
CA ILE A 322 10.17 -10.44 7.69
C ILE A 322 10.38 -10.99 9.11
N THR A 323 11.62 -10.92 9.58
CA THR A 323 12.00 -11.44 10.90
C THR A 323 11.30 -10.64 12.00
N SER A 324 11.36 -9.31 11.92
CA SER A 324 10.74 -8.40 12.89
C SER A 324 9.23 -8.63 12.97
N PHE A 325 8.52 -8.65 11.84
CA PHE A 325 7.07 -8.85 11.80
C PHE A 325 6.65 -10.22 12.36
N SER A 326 7.43 -11.26 12.08
CA SER A 326 7.17 -12.62 12.61
C SER A 326 7.39 -12.69 14.12
N VAL A 327 8.53 -12.19 14.61
CA VAL A 327 8.88 -12.22 16.04
C VAL A 327 7.87 -11.42 16.85
N GLN A 328 7.49 -10.22 16.40
CA GLN A 328 6.50 -9.40 17.11
C GLN A 328 5.16 -10.11 17.24
N TYR A 329 4.66 -10.73 16.17
CA TYR A 329 3.38 -11.44 16.25
C TYR A 329 3.47 -12.66 17.18
N LEU A 330 4.57 -13.41 17.13
CA LEU A 330 4.81 -14.54 18.04
C LEU A 330 4.94 -14.09 19.51
N SER A 331 5.58 -12.95 19.77
CA SER A 331 5.63 -12.34 21.11
C SER A 331 4.24 -11.95 21.62
N ALA A 332 3.36 -11.46 20.74
CA ALA A 332 1.98 -11.15 21.12
C ALA A 332 1.14 -12.40 21.41
N VAL A 333 1.38 -13.52 20.70
CA VAL A 333 0.69 -14.79 20.94
C VAL A 333 1.18 -15.49 22.21
N GLY A 334 2.49 -15.43 22.49
CA GLY A 334 3.10 -16.12 23.62
C GLY A 334 3.13 -17.65 23.48
N VAL A 335 3.63 -18.31 24.52
CA VAL A 335 3.82 -19.77 24.61
C VAL A 335 2.53 -20.40 25.11
N PRO A 336 2.12 -21.58 24.59
CA PRO A 336 0.87 -22.21 25.00
C PRO A 336 0.84 -22.51 26.51
N PRO A 337 -0.24 -22.15 27.22
CA PRO A 337 -0.31 -22.26 28.68
C PRO A 337 -0.29 -23.71 29.17
N ILE A 338 -0.64 -24.69 28.34
CA ILE A 338 -0.58 -26.12 28.67
C ILE A 338 0.83 -26.61 29.05
N LEU A 339 1.88 -25.89 28.63
CA LEU A 339 3.26 -26.21 28.98
C LEU A 339 3.61 -25.81 30.42
N CYS A 340 2.76 -25.05 31.11
CA CYS A 340 3.05 -24.50 32.45
C CYS A 340 4.42 -23.82 32.51
N PHE A 341 4.78 -23.10 31.46
CA PHE A 341 6.07 -22.42 31.36
C PHE A 341 5.92 -20.99 31.85
N GLU A 342 6.54 -20.65 32.97
CA GLU A 342 6.64 -19.25 33.42
C GLU A 342 7.75 -18.52 32.68
N TYR A 343 7.47 -17.30 32.21
CA TYR A 343 8.49 -16.48 31.59
C TYR A 343 9.51 -16.00 32.62
N PRO A 344 10.83 -16.03 32.31
CA PRO A 344 11.87 -15.71 33.29
C PRO A 344 11.86 -14.25 33.76
N TRP A 345 11.15 -13.36 33.06
CA TRP A 345 10.99 -11.94 33.41
C TRP A 345 9.73 -11.64 34.24
N THR A 346 8.95 -12.64 34.66
CA THR A 346 7.73 -12.41 35.46
C THR A 346 8.02 -12.02 36.91
N ASN A 347 8.98 -12.70 37.54
CA ASN A 347 9.27 -12.60 38.98
C ASN A 347 10.33 -11.53 39.34
N VAL A 348 10.44 -10.46 38.55
CA VAL A 348 11.44 -9.40 38.74
C VAL A 348 10.85 -8.22 39.50
N ASN A 349 11.21 -8.09 40.79
CA ASN A 349 10.79 -7.01 41.66
C ASN A 349 11.67 -5.76 41.54
N ILE A 350 11.62 -5.09 40.38
CA ILE A 350 12.30 -3.80 40.14
C ILE A 350 11.24 -2.72 39.86
N GLN A 351 11.41 -1.55 40.45
CA GLN A 351 10.55 -0.39 40.17
C GLN A 351 10.65 0.00 38.69
N GLY A 352 9.51 0.07 38.00
CA GLY A 352 9.47 0.39 36.57
C GLY A 352 9.58 -0.80 35.60
N TRP A 353 9.65 -2.03 36.13
CA TRP A 353 9.82 -3.24 35.30
C TRP A 353 8.65 -3.48 34.34
N SER A 354 7.41 -3.21 34.75
CA SER A 354 6.23 -3.34 33.88
C SER A 354 6.35 -2.43 32.65
N GLN A 355 6.77 -1.18 32.81
CA GLN A 355 6.97 -0.24 31.70
C GLN A 355 8.12 -0.68 30.78
N LEU A 356 9.22 -1.15 31.36
CA LEU A 356 10.36 -1.64 30.57
C LEU A 356 10.00 -2.90 29.78
N LYS A 357 9.20 -3.80 30.37
CA LYS A 357 8.67 -5.00 29.71
C LYS A 357 7.81 -4.65 28.49
N HIS A 358 6.93 -3.65 28.63
CA HIS A 358 6.16 -3.12 27.49
C HIS A 358 7.05 -2.47 26.43
N TRP A 359 8.05 -1.69 26.83
CA TRP A 359 9.00 -1.06 25.90
C TRP A 359 9.87 -2.06 25.14
N LEU A 360 10.22 -3.18 25.78
CA LEU A 360 10.95 -4.29 25.16
C LEU A 360 10.05 -5.19 24.29
N PHE A 361 8.73 -4.99 24.31
CA PHE A 361 7.74 -5.81 23.60
C PHE A 361 7.84 -7.31 23.95
N LEU A 362 8.02 -7.61 25.24
CA LEU A 362 8.16 -8.99 25.72
C LEU A 362 6.80 -9.70 25.83
N PRO A 363 6.75 -11.02 25.57
CA PRO A 363 5.55 -11.81 25.82
C PRO A 363 5.21 -11.88 27.31
N ASP A 364 3.93 -11.79 27.63
CA ASP A 364 3.41 -12.01 28.99
C ASP A 364 1.99 -12.58 28.92
N TYR A 365 1.60 -13.33 29.94
CA TYR A 365 0.27 -13.92 30.06
C TYR A 365 -0.77 -12.93 30.57
N VAL A 366 -0.35 -12.04 31.48
CA VAL A 366 -1.22 -11.05 32.14
C VAL A 366 -1.28 -9.77 31.30
N ASP A 367 -0.13 -9.15 31.05
CA ASP A 367 -0.01 -7.87 30.35
C ASP A 367 0.51 -8.08 28.92
N GLN A 368 -0.35 -8.59 28.04
CA GLN A 368 0.02 -8.88 26.64
C GLN A 368 0.46 -7.61 25.88
N PRO A 369 1.48 -7.71 25.00
CA PRO A 369 1.92 -6.57 24.21
C PRO A 369 0.87 -6.20 23.16
N LEU A 370 0.78 -4.90 22.86
CA LEU A 370 -0.27 -4.35 22.02
C LEU A 370 -0.09 -4.73 20.54
N ALA A 371 -0.78 -5.78 20.10
CA ALA A 371 -0.70 -6.24 18.71
C ALA A 371 -1.17 -5.21 17.67
N THR A 372 -2.00 -4.23 18.05
CA THR A 372 -2.49 -3.18 17.13
C THR A 372 -1.38 -2.34 16.51
N GLN A 373 -0.21 -2.28 17.16
CA GLN A 373 0.97 -1.58 16.64
C GLN A 373 1.48 -2.21 15.32
N LEU A 374 1.32 -3.54 15.13
CA LEU A 374 1.76 -4.27 13.93
C LEU A 374 1.06 -3.80 12.64
N ILE A 375 -0.08 -3.11 12.74
CA ILE A 375 -0.74 -2.52 11.56
C ILE A 375 0.18 -1.50 10.89
N THR A 376 0.91 -0.71 11.67
CA THR A 376 1.84 0.29 11.14
C THR A 376 3.05 -0.37 10.48
N ASP A 377 3.59 -1.43 11.08
CA ASP A 377 4.69 -2.21 10.50
C ASP A 377 4.27 -2.94 9.23
N PHE A 378 3.01 -3.37 9.14
CA PHE A 378 2.48 -3.95 7.90
C PHE A 378 2.52 -2.93 6.74
N PHE A 379 2.13 -1.67 6.96
CA PHE A 379 2.23 -0.65 5.92
C PHE A 379 3.69 -0.39 5.53
N GLN A 380 4.59 -0.32 6.51
CA GLN A 380 6.02 -0.19 6.26
C GLN A 380 6.57 -1.35 5.43
N PHE A 381 6.20 -2.59 5.79
CA PHE A 381 6.63 -3.78 5.07
C PHE A 381 6.02 -3.86 3.67
N LEU A 382 4.75 -3.50 3.51
CA LEU A 382 4.08 -3.41 2.22
C LEU A 382 4.81 -2.44 1.28
N PHE A 383 5.07 -1.21 1.73
CA PHE A 383 5.78 -0.22 0.92
C PHE A 383 7.22 -0.67 0.64
N ALA A 384 7.90 -1.28 1.61
CA ALA A 384 9.25 -1.78 1.40
C ALA A 384 9.30 -2.87 0.31
N CYS A 385 8.35 -3.80 0.31
CA CYS A 385 8.21 -4.82 -0.74
C CYS A 385 7.87 -4.21 -2.10
N GLN A 386 7.01 -3.20 -2.17
CA GLN A 386 6.76 -2.50 -3.44
C GLN A 386 8.02 -1.78 -3.94
N GLN A 387 8.79 -1.16 -3.05
CA GLN A 387 10.02 -0.46 -3.42
C GLN A 387 11.10 -1.44 -3.91
N TRP A 388 11.16 -2.64 -3.33
CA TRP A 388 12.05 -3.68 -3.82
C TRP A 388 11.74 -4.04 -5.29
N ARG A 389 10.45 -4.07 -5.65
CA ARG A 389 10.02 -4.29 -7.04
C ARG A 389 10.38 -3.13 -7.95
N VAL A 390 10.22 -1.88 -7.48
CA VAL A 390 10.67 -0.70 -8.23
C VAL A 390 12.16 -0.82 -8.55
N PHE A 391 13.00 -1.22 -7.60
CA PHE A 391 14.41 -1.48 -7.86
C PHE A 391 14.67 -2.61 -8.86
N ALA A 392 13.84 -3.66 -8.85
CA ALA A 392 13.93 -4.73 -9.85
C ALA A 392 13.61 -4.21 -11.27
N TYR A 393 12.53 -3.42 -11.41
CA TYR A 393 12.15 -2.78 -12.68
C TYR A 393 13.21 -1.80 -13.18
N GLU A 394 13.92 -1.11 -12.30
CA GLU A 394 15.04 -0.23 -12.67
C GLU A 394 16.29 -0.99 -13.14
N THR A 395 16.43 -2.27 -12.79
CA THR A 395 17.60 -3.09 -13.16
C THR A 395 17.37 -3.85 -14.46
N ASN A 396 16.16 -4.37 -14.65
CA ASN A 396 15.84 -5.23 -15.78
C ASN A 396 15.79 -4.42 -17.09
N GLU A 397 16.74 -4.69 -17.99
CA GLU A 397 16.74 -4.10 -19.33
C GLU A 397 15.49 -4.52 -20.12
N LYS A 398 15.00 -5.75 -19.97
CA LYS A 398 13.81 -6.25 -20.70
C LYS A 398 12.51 -5.48 -20.44
N ASP A 399 12.45 -4.65 -19.40
CA ASP A 399 11.29 -3.86 -18.99
C ASP A 399 11.41 -2.37 -19.40
N HIS A 400 12.14 -2.09 -20.49
CA HIS A 400 12.32 -0.73 -21.05
C HIS A 400 11.03 0.07 -21.13
N VAL A 401 9.90 -0.54 -21.51
CA VAL A 401 8.60 0.14 -21.63
C VAL A 401 8.19 0.87 -20.34
N TYR A 402 8.43 0.28 -19.16
CA TYR A 402 8.08 0.91 -17.89
C TYR A 402 9.05 2.03 -17.51
N ARG A 403 10.34 1.86 -17.83
CA ARG A 403 11.37 2.88 -17.63
C ARG A 403 11.20 4.06 -18.58
N ASP A 404 10.82 3.80 -19.82
CA ASP A 404 10.65 4.81 -20.86
C ASP A 404 9.35 5.59 -20.64
N ALA A 405 8.30 4.91 -20.15
CA ALA A 405 7.05 5.54 -19.71
C ALA A 405 7.23 6.40 -18.45
N GLY A 406 7.87 5.85 -17.42
CA GLY A 406 8.01 6.46 -16.09
C GLY A 406 9.16 7.46 -15.98
N GLY A 407 10.13 7.42 -16.89
CA GLY A 407 11.36 8.22 -16.87
C GLY A 407 12.49 7.59 -16.04
N SER A 408 13.73 8.06 -16.27
CA SER A 408 14.90 7.59 -15.51
C SER A 408 14.89 8.11 -14.07
N ASN A 409 15.17 7.22 -13.11
CA ASN A 409 15.32 7.52 -11.68
C ASN A 409 16.80 7.62 -11.22
N ARG A 410 17.73 7.72 -12.17
CA ARG A 410 19.16 7.88 -11.85
C ARG A 410 19.42 9.30 -11.32
N GLU A 411 20.32 9.39 -10.35
CA GLU A 411 20.76 10.68 -9.79
C GLU A 411 21.54 11.47 -10.85
N ILE A 412 21.12 12.71 -11.12
CA ILE A 412 21.64 13.58 -12.21
C ILE A 412 23.15 13.85 -12.09
N ILE A 413 23.72 13.78 -10.88
CA ILE A 413 25.15 13.99 -10.62
C ILE A 413 26.04 13.02 -11.41
N TYR A 414 25.49 11.87 -11.81
CA TYR A 414 26.20 10.82 -12.54
C TYR A 414 25.75 10.71 -14.00
N ASP A 415 24.95 11.69 -14.48
CA ASP A 415 24.40 11.73 -15.83
C ASP A 415 24.90 12.99 -16.55
N ASP A 416 26.13 12.89 -17.08
CA ASP A 416 26.83 14.00 -17.74
C ASP A 416 26.09 14.52 -18.99
N ASP A 417 25.26 13.69 -19.62
CA ASP A 417 24.50 14.05 -20.82
C ASP A 417 23.30 14.94 -20.48
N VAL A 418 22.60 14.68 -19.38
CA VAL A 418 21.52 15.54 -18.88
C VAL A 418 22.06 16.87 -18.37
N TYR A 419 23.26 16.87 -17.78
CA TYR A 419 23.91 18.10 -17.33
C TYR A 419 24.31 19.01 -18.51
N LYS A 420 24.67 18.42 -19.65
CA LYS A 420 25.02 19.16 -20.87
C LYS A 420 23.79 19.56 -21.69
N ASN A 421 22.83 18.66 -21.85
CA ASN A 421 21.62 18.83 -22.65
C ASN A 421 20.40 18.56 -21.77
N ASN A 422 19.86 19.61 -21.16
CA ASN A 422 18.65 19.49 -20.36
C ASN A 422 17.47 19.08 -21.26
N PRO A 423 16.84 17.90 -21.05
CA PRO A 423 15.72 17.45 -21.87
C PRO A 423 14.42 18.21 -21.54
N THR A 424 14.39 18.93 -20.42
CA THR A 424 13.25 19.75 -20.02
C THR A 424 13.37 21.16 -20.57
N TRP A 425 12.24 21.71 -20.97
CA TRP A 425 12.15 23.06 -21.50
C TRP A 425 12.13 24.10 -20.38
N ASP A 426 12.43 25.36 -20.73
CA ASP A 426 12.50 26.45 -19.75
C ASP A 426 11.11 26.89 -19.30
N PHE A 427 10.72 26.49 -18.08
CA PHE A 427 9.48 26.87 -17.40
C PHE A 427 9.62 28.10 -16.49
N VAL A 428 10.83 28.69 -16.40
CA VAL A 428 11.10 29.87 -15.56
C VAL A 428 10.84 31.14 -16.36
N THR A 429 11.45 31.25 -17.53
CA THR A 429 11.35 32.44 -18.39
C THR A 429 10.07 32.43 -19.23
N ASN A 430 9.70 31.26 -19.78
CA ASN A 430 8.58 31.13 -20.70
C ASN A 430 7.51 30.17 -20.14
N LYS A 431 6.51 30.72 -19.46
CA LYS A 431 5.40 29.94 -18.89
C LYS A 431 4.30 29.82 -19.93
N ARG A 432 4.04 28.60 -20.41
CA ARG A 432 3.03 28.34 -21.45
C ARG A 432 1.74 27.78 -20.86
N HIS A 433 1.86 26.94 -19.84
CA HIS A 433 0.75 26.23 -19.22
C HIS A 433 0.66 26.55 -17.72
N TRP A 434 -0.54 26.34 -17.15
CA TRP A 434 -0.74 26.43 -15.69
C TRP A 434 0.18 25.50 -14.89
N LEU A 435 0.58 24.38 -15.50
CA LEU A 435 1.56 23.47 -14.92
C LEU A 435 2.91 24.17 -14.66
N ASP A 436 3.35 25.08 -15.53
CA ASP A 436 4.63 25.79 -15.38
C ASP A 436 4.59 26.82 -14.26
N HIS A 437 3.43 27.46 -14.05
CA HIS A 437 3.22 28.31 -12.89
C HIS A 437 3.34 27.52 -11.59
N ILE A 438 2.77 26.32 -11.54
CA ILE A 438 2.88 25.41 -10.38
C ILE A 438 4.33 24.95 -10.20
N LYS A 439 5.02 24.52 -11.27
CA LYS A 439 6.43 24.13 -11.24
C LYS A 439 7.31 25.28 -10.73
N TYR A 440 7.14 26.48 -11.29
CA TYR A 440 7.85 27.67 -10.87
C TYR A 440 7.64 27.96 -9.39
N ALA A 441 6.39 27.89 -8.91
CA ALA A 441 6.09 28.11 -7.50
C ALA A 441 6.80 27.09 -6.59
N ILE A 442 6.72 25.80 -6.92
CA ILE A 442 7.32 24.72 -6.13
C ILE A 442 8.86 24.80 -6.15
N PHE A 443 9.48 24.94 -7.32
CA PHE A 443 10.94 24.89 -7.42
C PHE A 443 11.63 26.16 -6.94
N MET A 444 11.05 27.35 -7.14
CA MET A 444 11.67 28.61 -6.71
C MET A 444 11.42 28.92 -5.23
N TYR A 445 10.20 28.66 -4.74
CA TYR A 445 9.83 29.00 -3.35
C TYR A 445 9.84 27.81 -2.39
N GLY A 446 10.08 26.58 -2.88
CA GLY A 446 10.03 25.36 -2.07
C GLY A 446 11.04 25.36 -0.93
N VAL A 447 12.28 25.82 -1.16
CA VAL A 447 13.33 25.87 -0.13
C VAL A 447 12.92 26.79 1.04
N TRP A 448 12.39 27.97 0.72
CA TRP A 448 11.91 28.93 1.73
C TRP A 448 10.67 28.41 2.48
N SER A 449 9.80 27.70 1.78
CA SER A 449 8.63 27.05 2.38
C SER A 449 9.04 25.96 3.38
N VAL A 450 10.02 25.12 3.02
CA VAL A 450 10.57 24.09 3.93
C VAL A 450 11.24 24.76 5.13
N LEU A 451 12.00 25.83 4.92
CA LEU A 451 12.65 26.58 5.99
C LEU A 451 11.64 27.16 7.00
N ALA A 452 10.51 27.68 6.51
CA ALA A 452 9.42 28.15 7.36
C ALA A 452 8.79 27.02 8.20
N ILE A 453 8.64 25.82 7.61
CA ILE A 453 8.16 24.63 8.35
C ILE A 453 9.17 24.22 9.43
N VAL A 454 10.46 24.22 9.14
CA VAL A 454 11.52 23.92 10.12
C VAL A 454 11.53 24.94 11.27
N TYR A 455 11.32 26.22 10.97
CA TYR A 455 11.17 27.26 11.99
C TYR A 455 9.97 27.01 12.90
N LEU A 456 8.82 26.66 12.31
CA LEU A 456 7.61 26.33 13.08
C LEU A 456 7.84 25.07 13.95
N ALA A 457 8.49 24.06 13.41
CA ALA A 457 8.85 22.85 14.17
C ALA A 457 9.79 23.17 15.36
N GLY A 458 10.75 24.08 15.17
CA GLY A 458 11.68 24.51 16.22
C GLY A 458 11.04 25.36 17.33
N THR A 459 9.98 26.12 17.02
CA THR A 459 9.30 27.01 17.99
C THR A 459 8.16 26.32 18.74
N THR A 460 7.51 25.31 18.15
CA THR A 460 6.33 24.65 18.74
C THR A 460 6.63 23.79 19.97
N ARG A 461 7.81 23.15 20.04
CA ARG A 461 8.24 22.37 21.21
C ARG A 461 9.55 22.89 21.76
N ILE A 462 9.50 23.40 22.99
CA ILE A 462 10.68 23.87 23.71
C ILE A 462 11.52 22.64 24.12
N SER A 463 12.53 22.33 23.32
CA SER A 463 13.51 21.27 23.60
C SER A 463 14.87 21.66 23.05
N LEU A 464 15.94 21.01 23.53
CA LEU A 464 17.28 21.24 23.02
C LEU A 464 17.39 20.89 21.52
N LEU A 465 16.61 19.92 21.04
CA LEU A 465 16.44 19.60 19.62
C LEU A 465 15.77 20.74 18.83
N GLY A 466 14.77 21.39 19.45
CA GLY A 466 14.10 22.56 18.89
C GLY A 466 15.05 23.73 18.66
N LEU A 467 15.99 23.97 19.59
CA LEU A 467 17.06 24.96 19.42
C LEU A 467 17.94 24.64 18.19
N GLY A 468 18.27 23.35 17.98
CA GLY A 468 19.01 22.91 16.80
C GLY A 468 18.30 23.26 15.48
N TYR A 469 16.98 23.06 15.42
CA TYR A 469 16.18 23.49 14.25
C TYR A 469 16.23 24.99 14.02
N LEU A 470 16.16 25.81 15.07
CA LEU A 470 16.24 27.26 14.96
C LEU A 470 17.61 27.74 14.49
N ILE A 471 18.69 27.17 15.03
CA ILE A 471 20.06 27.49 14.61
C ILE A 471 20.25 27.15 13.12
N ALA A 472 19.85 25.94 12.72
CA ALA A 472 19.92 25.53 11.31
C ALA A 472 19.07 26.45 10.41
N CYS A 473 17.87 26.81 10.87
CA CYS A 473 16.98 27.70 10.15
C CYS A 473 17.60 29.09 9.92
N PHE A 474 18.11 29.73 10.96
CA PHE A 474 18.75 31.05 10.84
C PHE A 474 20.02 31.00 10.01
N TYR A 475 20.81 29.92 10.12
CA TYR A 475 21.97 29.70 9.27
C TYR A 475 21.59 29.65 7.79
N PHE A 476 20.58 28.85 7.41
CA PHE A 476 20.12 28.77 6.03
C PHE A 476 19.38 30.03 5.56
N LEU A 477 18.77 30.80 6.45
CA LEU A 477 18.15 32.07 6.09
C LEU A 477 19.20 33.14 5.76
N TRP A 478 20.30 33.17 6.54
CA TRP A 478 21.44 34.04 6.27
C TRP A 478 22.21 33.61 5.02
N TYR A 479 22.54 32.32 4.89
CA TYR A 479 23.44 31.80 3.85
C TYR A 479 22.71 31.23 2.61
N GLY A 480 21.37 31.25 2.59
CA GLY A 480 20.57 30.48 1.64
C GLY A 480 20.77 30.87 0.17
N GLN A 481 20.91 32.17 -0.12
CA GLN A 481 21.11 32.64 -1.50
C GLN A 481 22.46 32.17 -2.07
N ASP A 482 23.54 32.34 -1.30
CA ASP A 482 24.87 31.85 -1.66
C ASP A 482 24.94 30.31 -1.69
N PHE A 483 24.12 29.64 -0.90
CA PHE A 483 24.03 28.19 -0.93
C PHE A 483 23.44 27.68 -2.24
N LEU A 484 22.35 28.29 -2.73
CA LEU A 484 21.64 27.88 -3.94
C LEU A 484 22.44 28.10 -5.24
N THR A 485 23.43 29.00 -5.24
CA THR A 485 24.30 29.24 -6.40
C THR A 485 25.46 28.24 -6.51
N LYS A 486 25.72 27.44 -5.47
CA LYS A 486 26.79 26.43 -5.48
C LYS A 486 26.44 25.27 -6.41
N ARG A 487 27.48 24.55 -6.85
CA ARG A 487 27.29 23.29 -7.58
C ARG A 487 26.53 22.28 -6.73
N VAL A 488 25.63 21.53 -7.37
CA VAL A 488 24.74 20.53 -6.74
C VAL A 488 25.50 19.52 -5.87
N THR A 489 26.71 19.12 -6.27
CA THR A 489 27.56 18.18 -5.51
C THR A 489 28.08 18.75 -4.20
N VAL A 490 28.25 20.07 -4.10
CA VAL A 490 28.67 20.75 -2.86
C VAL A 490 27.44 20.95 -1.98
N MET A 491 26.30 21.34 -2.58
CA MET A 491 25.03 21.49 -1.86
C MET A 491 24.60 20.19 -1.18
N LEU A 492 24.58 19.07 -1.92
CA LEU A 492 24.20 17.77 -1.37
C LEU A 492 25.15 17.29 -0.28
N ARG A 493 26.47 17.47 -0.43
CA ARG A 493 27.42 17.12 0.63
C ARG A 493 27.19 17.90 1.91
N LEU A 494 26.95 19.20 1.80
CA LEU A 494 26.68 20.04 2.96
C LEU A 494 25.33 19.67 3.61
N TYR A 495 24.31 19.42 2.79
CA TYR A 495 22.99 18.97 3.23
C TYR A 495 23.07 17.62 3.96
N VAL A 496 23.69 16.60 3.37
CA VAL A 496 23.87 15.28 3.99
C VAL A 496 24.71 15.38 5.26
N LYS A 497 25.75 16.22 5.30
CA LYS A 497 26.55 16.43 6.51
C LYS A 497 25.72 17.03 7.64
N LEU A 498 24.91 18.05 7.34
CA LEU A 498 24.04 18.71 8.32
C LEU A 498 22.92 17.78 8.80
N PHE A 499 22.33 17.02 7.88
CA PHE A 499 21.32 16.02 8.20
C PHE A 499 21.89 14.86 9.02
N SER A 500 23.10 14.39 8.70
CA SER A 500 23.79 13.34 9.45
C SER A 500 24.10 13.78 10.88
N HIS A 501 24.50 15.04 11.10
CA HIS A 501 24.66 15.58 12.47
C HIS A 501 23.32 15.64 13.20
N TYR A 502 22.26 16.04 12.51
CA TYR A 502 20.92 16.11 13.10
C TYR A 502 20.40 14.71 13.50
N VAL A 503 20.54 13.72 12.61
CA VAL A 503 20.16 12.33 12.86
C VAL A 503 20.97 11.71 14.00
N PHE A 504 22.28 11.97 14.06
CA PHE A 504 23.13 11.53 15.17
C PHE A 504 22.73 12.15 16.51
N PHE A 505 22.17 13.36 16.51
CA PHE A 505 21.73 14.04 17.72
C PHE A 505 20.30 13.64 18.14
N PHE A 506 19.50 13.12 17.21
CA PHE A 506 18.15 12.62 17.45
C PHE A 506 18.14 11.20 18.04
N PHE A 507 19.13 10.39 17.68
CA PHE A 507 19.39 9.07 18.29
C PHE A 507 20.28 9.18 19.51
#